data_AF-A0A0A6UG28-F1
#
_entry.id   AF-A0A0A6UG28-F1
#
_cell.length_a   1.000
_cell.length_b   1.000
_cell.length_c   1.000
_cell.angle_alpha   90.00
_cell.angle_beta   90.00
_cell.angle_gamma   90.00
#
_symmetry.space_group_name_H-M   'P 1'
#
loop_
_entity.id
_entity.type
_entity.pdbx_description
1 polymer ?
#
loop_
_entity_poly.entity_id
_entity_poly.type
_entity_poly.pdbx_seq_one_letter_code
_entity_poly.pdbx_strand_id
1 'polypeptide(L)'
;MRLPRTRLTLASLARIAVLAACSVALFLQTVTSAYVSKIGGTIVWVLFQVENLGLAAALAALTAWAAAQLAPTTWVLAKQADDEVTTGTLLRRGFLGAAALGLAIAGLWGLGASIGVGKTDETYLTVALAATAPIALSAAVIALVAPRIPAPSLLAWLHRASPPVLPIALATVGVYAQWTVYTTRHLPYLNFAFGLLEIGGAALLGVATALTATRQPLLRIIAAVILGVGYVLVADVSTTGYLTIAYTVLLAWWAITTAVATMMTGSTGISAWLTRMITPPK
;
A
#
# COMPACT_ATOMS: atom_id res chain seq x y z
N MET A 1 21.66 10.71 23.59
CA MET A 1 20.95 9.47 23.98
C MET A 1 21.11 8.49 22.84
N ARG A 2 21.68 7.29 23.09
CA ARG A 2 21.89 6.29 22.03
C ARG A 2 20.55 5.72 21.59
N LEU A 3 20.17 5.97 20.34
CA LEU A 3 19.01 5.31 19.72
C LEU A 3 19.26 3.79 19.69
N PRO A 4 18.27 2.95 20.04
CA PRO A 4 18.43 1.51 19.96
C PRO A 4 18.74 1.10 18.52
N ARG A 5 19.92 0.50 18.32
CA ARG A 5 20.39 -0.04 17.04
C ARG A 5 19.48 -1.18 16.61
N THR A 6 18.47 -0.88 15.82
CA THR A 6 17.66 -1.90 15.14
C THR A 6 18.51 -2.45 14.00
N ARG A 7 19.04 -3.67 14.17
CA ARG A 7 19.70 -4.40 13.08
C ARG A 7 18.71 -4.53 11.93
N LEU A 8 19.15 -4.29 10.69
CA LEU A 8 18.43 -4.73 9.49
C LEU A 8 18.04 -6.20 9.70
N THR A 9 16.74 -6.45 9.90
CA THR A 9 16.25 -7.81 10.09
C THR A 9 15.85 -8.36 8.74
N LEU A 10 16.08 -9.65 8.52
CA LEU A 10 15.62 -10.37 7.34
C LEU A 10 14.10 -10.17 7.13
N ALA A 11 13.36 -10.04 8.24
CA ALA A 11 11.94 -9.72 8.26
C ALA A 11 11.61 -8.36 7.60
N SER A 12 12.44 -7.34 7.76
CA SER A 12 12.21 -6.01 7.17
C SER A 12 12.39 -6.00 5.65
N LEU A 13 13.37 -6.74 5.13
CA LEU A 13 13.56 -6.96 3.70
C LEU A 13 12.46 -7.83 3.10
N ALA A 14 12.07 -8.90 3.81
CA ALA A 14 10.98 -9.77 3.40
C ALA A 14 9.66 -8.99 3.24
N ARG A 15 9.37 -8.04 4.13
CA ARG A 15 8.18 -7.17 4.02
C ARG A 15 8.15 -6.36 2.73
N ILE A 16 9.27 -5.75 2.35
CA ILE A 16 9.36 -4.97 1.11
C ILE A 16 9.21 -5.90 -0.10
N ALA A 17 9.91 -7.03 -0.08
CA ALA A 17 9.84 -8.03 -1.15
C ALA A 17 8.42 -8.55 -1.35
N VAL A 18 7.69 -8.83 -0.27
CA VAL A 18 6.28 -9.27 -0.33
C VAL A 18 5.40 -8.18 -0.94
N LEU A 19 5.52 -6.93 -0.50
CA LEU A 19 4.73 -5.82 -1.07
C LEU A 19 5.02 -5.63 -2.57
N ALA A 20 6.29 -5.76 -2.97
CA ALA A 20 6.71 -5.62 -4.37
C ALA A 20 6.18 -6.78 -5.21
N ALA A 21 6.29 -8.01 -4.70
CA ALA A 21 5.72 -9.19 -5.33
C ALA A 21 4.19 -9.06 -5.50
N CYS A 22 3.47 -8.57 -4.48
CA CYS A 22 2.03 -8.32 -4.56
C CYS A 22 1.67 -7.30 -5.65
N SER A 23 2.40 -6.18 -5.72
CA SER A 23 2.21 -5.16 -6.76
C SER A 23 2.43 -5.72 -8.16
N VAL A 24 3.55 -6.41 -8.38
CA VAL A 24 3.90 -7.01 -9.68
C VAL A 24 2.92 -8.11 -10.06
N ALA A 25 2.53 -8.98 -9.12
CA ALA A 25 1.59 -10.08 -9.38
C ALA A 25 0.23 -9.56 -9.83
N LEU A 26 -0.33 -8.55 -9.15
CA LEU A 26 -1.60 -7.94 -9.54
C LEU A 26 -1.49 -7.23 -10.89
N PHE A 27 -0.40 -6.50 -11.14
CA PHE A 27 -0.19 -5.87 -12.44
C PHE A 27 -0.13 -6.89 -13.57
N LEU A 28 0.70 -7.92 -13.43
CA LEU A 28 0.85 -8.98 -14.42
C LEU A 28 -0.47 -9.73 -14.65
N GLN A 29 -1.22 -10.00 -13.57
CA GLN A 29 -2.54 -10.60 -13.70
C GLN A 29 -3.47 -9.69 -14.49
N THR A 30 -3.50 -8.39 -14.20
CA THR A 30 -4.38 -7.43 -14.87
C THR A 30 -4.09 -7.33 -16.37
N VAL A 31 -2.80 -7.36 -16.74
CA VAL A 31 -2.39 -7.31 -18.15
C VAL A 31 -2.70 -8.64 -18.86
N THR A 32 -2.44 -9.78 -18.21
CA THR A 32 -2.67 -11.10 -18.83
C THR A 32 -4.14 -11.50 -18.87
N SER A 33 -4.97 -10.96 -17.98
CA SER A 33 -6.43 -11.17 -17.95
C SER A 33 -7.21 -10.25 -18.88
N ALA A 34 -6.54 -9.27 -19.51
CA ALA A 34 -7.19 -8.30 -20.38
C ALA A 34 -7.82 -8.99 -21.60
N TYR A 35 -9.13 -8.83 -21.78
CA TYR A 35 -9.83 -9.32 -22.95
C TYR A 35 -9.87 -8.22 -24.01
N VAL A 36 -9.15 -8.43 -25.12
CA VAL A 36 -9.03 -7.49 -26.23
C VAL A 36 -9.83 -8.00 -27.42
N SER A 37 -10.97 -7.36 -27.71
CA SER A 37 -11.78 -7.67 -28.89
C SER A 37 -11.27 -6.89 -30.10
N LYS A 38 -10.96 -7.60 -31.19
CA LYS A 38 -10.48 -7.04 -32.45
C LYS A 38 -11.46 -7.33 -33.58
N ILE A 39 -11.81 -6.32 -34.37
CA ILE A 39 -12.57 -6.46 -35.61
C ILE A 39 -11.69 -5.91 -36.75
N GLY A 40 -11.41 -6.75 -37.75
CA GLY A 40 -10.59 -6.35 -38.90
C GLY A 40 -9.17 -5.87 -38.53
N GLY A 41 -8.57 -6.43 -37.47
CA GLY A 41 -7.25 -6.03 -36.97
C GLY A 41 -7.24 -4.79 -36.07
N THR A 42 -8.37 -4.07 -35.95
CA THR A 42 -8.52 -2.90 -35.08
C THR A 42 -9.10 -3.30 -33.73
N ILE A 43 -8.56 -2.78 -32.62
CA ILE A 43 -9.08 -3.01 -31.28
C ILE A 43 -10.37 -2.21 -31.11
N VAL A 44 -11.51 -2.89 -30.96
CA VAL A 44 -12.84 -2.25 -30.82
C VAL A 44 -13.21 -2.09 -29.36
N TRP A 45 -12.90 -3.09 -28.53
CA TRP A 45 -13.24 -3.06 -27.12
C TRP A 45 -12.20 -3.81 -26.27
N VAL A 46 -11.96 -3.30 -25.06
CA VAL A 46 -11.06 -3.92 -24.10
C VAL A 46 -11.81 -4.03 -22.77
N LEU A 47 -11.96 -5.25 -22.26
CA LEU A 47 -12.32 -5.46 -20.86
C LEU A 47 -11.03 -5.50 -20.05
N PHE A 48 -10.83 -4.47 -19.24
CA PHE A 48 -9.63 -4.30 -18.42
C PHE A 48 -10.04 -3.99 -16.99
N GLN A 49 -9.39 -4.66 -16.03
CA GLN A 49 -9.72 -4.53 -14.60
C GLN A 49 -8.94 -3.35 -14.02
N VAL A 50 -9.41 -2.14 -14.31
CA VAL A 50 -8.70 -0.91 -13.94
C VAL A 50 -8.55 -0.77 -12.42
N GLU A 51 -9.43 -1.39 -11.65
CA GLU A 51 -9.40 -1.42 -10.18
C GLU A 51 -8.18 -2.16 -9.65
N ASN A 52 -7.81 -3.28 -10.29
CA ASN A 52 -6.62 -4.05 -9.93
C ASN A 52 -5.34 -3.29 -10.28
N LEU A 53 -5.34 -2.55 -11.40
CA LEU A 53 -4.24 -1.65 -11.76
C LEU A 53 -4.05 -0.56 -10.70
N GLY A 54 -5.15 0.05 -10.23
CA GLY A 54 -5.13 1.03 -9.15
C GLY A 54 -4.55 0.45 -7.85
N LEU A 55 -4.99 -0.74 -7.46
CA LEU A 55 -4.45 -1.43 -6.29
C LEU A 55 -2.96 -1.76 -6.47
N ALA A 56 -2.55 -2.31 -7.62
CA ALA A 56 -1.16 -2.63 -7.91
C ALA A 56 -0.25 -1.39 -7.81
N ALA A 57 -0.71 -0.25 -8.31
CA ALA A 57 0.00 1.03 -8.21
C ALA A 57 0.08 1.55 -6.76
N ALA A 58 -1.02 1.48 -6.00
CA ALA A 58 -1.03 1.82 -4.59
C ALA A 58 -0.05 0.94 -3.77
N LEU A 59 0.03 -0.36 -4.07
CA LEU A 59 1.00 -1.26 -3.45
C LEU A 59 2.44 -0.89 -3.80
N ALA A 60 2.73 -0.46 -5.03
CA ALA A 60 4.05 0.05 -5.40
C ALA A 60 4.44 1.33 -4.65
N ALA A 61 3.48 2.18 -4.33
CA ALA A 61 3.76 3.34 -3.47
C ALA A 61 4.06 2.92 -2.02
N LEU A 62 3.34 1.92 -1.52
CA LEU A 62 3.58 1.36 -0.19
C LEU A 62 4.92 0.60 -0.09
N THR A 63 5.40 -0.01 -1.17
CA THR A 63 6.77 -0.60 -1.20
C THR A 63 7.82 0.49 -1.07
N ALA A 64 7.67 1.59 -1.81
CA ALA A 64 8.58 2.73 -1.73
C ALA A 64 8.56 3.35 -0.33
N TRP A 65 7.37 3.47 0.29
CA TRP A 65 7.22 3.89 1.68
C TRP A 65 7.92 2.94 2.66
N ALA A 66 7.72 1.63 2.53
CA ALA A 66 8.38 0.64 3.37
C ALA A 66 9.92 0.70 3.22
N ALA A 67 10.42 0.93 2.01
CA ALA A 67 11.84 1.12 1.74
C ALA A 67 12.39 2.40 2.38
N ALA A 68 11.64 3.50 2.36
CA ALA A 68 12.04 4.75 3.03
C ALA A 68 12.21 4.58 4.54
N GLN A 69 11.46 3.67 5.17
CA GLN A 69 11.61 3.35 6.59
C GLN A 69 12.90 2.60 6.91
N LEU A 70 13.53 1.95 5.93
CA LEU A 70 14.82 1.30 6.15
C LEU A 70 15.97 2.31 6.23
N ALA A 71 15.90 3.43 5.52
CA ALA A 71 16.96 4.45 5.49
C ALA A 71 17.46 4.88 6.89
N PRO A 72 16.60 5.23 7.86
CA PRO A 72 17.06 5.54 9.22
C PRO A 72 17.66 4.30 9.93
N THR A 73 17.13 3.09 9.70
CA THR A 73 17.64 1.87 10.37
C THR A 73 19.02 1.43 9.87
N THR A 74 19.31 1.62 8.57
CA THR A 74 20.62 1.30 7.99
C THR A 74 21.68 2.32 8.39
N TRP A 75 21.30 3.59 8.50
CA TRP A 75 22.21 4.67 8.89
C TRP A 75 22.52 4.69 10.40
N VAL A 76 21.58 4.28 11.26
CA VAL A 76 21.80 4.11 12.71
C VAL A 76 22.85 3.03 13.04
N LEU A 77 23.14 2.12 12.09
CA LEU A 77 24.23 1.15 12.20
C LEU A 77 25.61 1.75 11.85
N ALA A 78 25.65 2.85 11.09
CA ALA A 78 26.89 3.57 10.81
C ALA A 78 27.30 4.39 12.05
N LYS A 79 28.60 4.37 12.37
CA LYS A 79 29.21 4.91 13.59
C LYS A 79 28.99 6.43 13.84
N GLN A 80 28.28 7.13 12.97
CA GLN A 80 28.06 8.59 12.95
C GLN A 80 26.62 9.02 13.27
N ALA A 81 25.72 8.11 13.67
CA ALA A 81 24.30 8.38 13.87
C ALA A 81 23.90 9.06 15.19
N ASP A 82 24.85 9.65 15.92
CA ASP A 82 24.55 10.37 17.18
C ASP A 82 23.99 11.80 16.93
N ASP A 83 23.90 12.23 15.68
CA ASP A 83 23.43 13.57 15.30
C ASP A 83 21.96 13.57 14.84
N GLU A 84 21.11 14.24 15.63
CA GLU A 84 19.66 14.38 15.44
C GLU A 84 19.33 15.05 14.10
N VAL A 85 20.16 16.02 13.68
CA VAL A 85 20.01 16.76 12.42
C VAL A 85 20.18 15.84 11.21
N THR A 86 21.13 14.91 11.29
CA THR A 86 21.44 13.98 10.20
C THR A 86 20.32 12.95 10.03
N THR A 87 19.77 12.43 11.14
CA THR A 87 18.63 11.49 11.12
C THR A 87 17.37 12.14 10.54
N GLY A 88 17.06 13.38 10.94
CA GLY A 88 15.94 14.14 10.37
C GLY A 88 16.07 14.37 8.87
N THR A 89 17.26 14.71 8.39
CA THR A 89 17.52 14.94 6.95
C THR A 89 17.33 13.65 6.14
N LEU A 90 17.77 12.51 6.66
CA LEU A 90 17.59 11.20 6.03
C LEU A 90 16.12 10.78 5.97
N LEU A 91 15.36 10.98 7.05
CA LEU A 91 13.92 10.73 7.06
C LEU A 91 13.20 11.57 6.00
N ARG A 92 13.50 12.88 5.94
CA ARG A 92 12.92 13.77 4.94
C ARG A 92 13.23 13.31 3.52
N ARG A 93 14.49 13.00 3.21
CA ARG A 93 14.88 12.54 1.87
C ARG A 93 14.28 11.17 1.53
N GLY A 94 14.24 10.25 2.49
CA GLY A 94 13.67 8.91 2.32
C GLY A 94 12.19 8.98 1.96
N PHE A 95 11.38 9.70 2.73
CA PHE A 95 9.94 9.80 2.49
C PHE A 95 9.57 10.66 1.28
N LEU A 96 10.33 11.72 0.96
CA LEU A 96 10.17 12.45 -0.31
C LEU A 96 10.53 11.56 -1.51
N GLY A 97 11.62 10.79 -1.38
CA GLY A 97 12.01 9.79 -2.38
C GLY A 97 10.94 8.74 -2.59
N ALA A 98 10.32 8.25 -1.50
CA ALA A 98 9.20 7.31 -1.59
C ALA A 98 7.98 7.90 -2.31
N ALA A 99 7.62 9.16 -2.04
CA ALA A 99 6.52 9.82 -2.72
C ALA A 99 6.78 9.94 -4.23
N ALA A 100 7.98 10.39 -4.61
CA ALA A 100 8.36 10.53 -6.02
C ALA A 100 8.46 9.17 -6.74
N LEU A 101 9.11 8.18 -6.12
CA LEU A 101 9.24 6.83 -6.67
C LEU A 101 7.88 6.14 -6.78
N GLY A 102 7.01 6.27 -5.77
CA GLY A 102 5.66 5.72 -5.80
C GLY A 102 4.84 6.26 -6.97
N LEU A 103 4.86 7.58 -7.19
CA LEU A 103 4.18 8.20 -8.33
C LEU A 103 4.80 7.81 -9.67
N ALA A 104 6.14 7.74 -9.76
CA ALA A 104 6.83 7.33 -10.97
C ALA A 104 6.48 5.88 -11.36
N ILE A 105 6.50 4.95 -10.40
CA ILE A 105 6.15 3.55 -10.63
C ILE A 105 4.66 3.41 -10.96
N ALA A 106 3.77 4.18 -10.32
CA ALA A 106 2.36 4.23 -10.69
C ALA A 106 2.15 4.69 -12.14
N GLY A 107 2.88 5.72 -12.57
CA GLY A 107 2.91 6.15 -13.97
C GLY A 107 3.40 5.03 -14.91
N LEU A 108 4.46 4.32 -14.53
CA LEU A 108 4.97 3.17 -15.27
C LEU A 108 3.95 2.03 -15.36
N TRP A 109 3.17 1.76 -14.29
CA TRP A 109 2.10 0.78 -14.35
C TRP A 109 0.96 1.21 -15.29
N GLY A 110 0.53 2.47 -15.23
CA GLY A 110 -0.49 2.99 -16.15
C GLY A 110 -0.06 2.95 -17.63
N LEU A 111 1.18 3.37 -17.91
CA LEU A 111 1.75 3.30 -19.27
C LEU A 111 2.03 1.86 -19.70
N GLY A 112 2.53 1.03 -18.80
CA GLY A 112 2.80 -0.39 -19.05
C GLY A 112 1.52 -1.18 -19.35
N ALA A 113 0.41 -0.85 -18.69
CA ALA A 113 -0.90 -1.41 -19.01
C ALA A 113 -1.33 -1.08 -20.44
N SER A 114 -1.14 0.17 -20.88
CA SER A 114 -1.44 0.59 -22.26
C SER A 114 -0.64 -0.21 -23.30
N ILE A 115 0.65 -0.43 -23.03
CA ILE A 115 1.54 -1.23 -23.89
C ILE A 115 1.11 -2.70 -23.88
N GLY A 116 0.87 -3.27 -22.69
CA GLY A 116 0.52 -4.68 -22.53
C GLY A 116 -0.81 -5.05 -23.20
N VAL A 117 -1.79 -4.14 -23.16
CA VAL A 117 -3.09 -4.30 -23.83
C VAL A 117 -3.01 -3.99 -25.33
N GLY A 118 -2.04 -3.17 -25.75
CA GLY A 118 -1.92 -2.68 -27.13
C GLY A 118 -2.91 -1.58 -27.48
N LYS A 119 -3.54 -0.95 -26.48
CA LYS A 119 -4.45 0.20 -26.63
C LYS A 119 -4.07 1.28 -25.61
N THR A 120 -3.77 2.47 -26.10
CA THR A 120 -3.57 3.65 -25.24
C THR A 120 -4.91 4.17 -24.74
N ASP A 121 -5.11 4.17 -23.44
CA ASP A 121 -6.29 4.71 -22.76
C ASP A 121 -5.84 5.55 -21.55
N GLU A 122 -6.29 6.81 -21.50
CA GLU A 122 -5.97 7.74 -20.41
C GLU A 122 -6.50 7.23 -19.06
N THR A 123 -7.54 6.40 -19.07
CA THR A 123 -8.14 5.79 -17.89
C THR A 123 -7.11 4.96 -17.10
N TYR A 124 -6.17 4.29 -17.79
CA TYR A 124 -5.17 3.44 -17.12
C TYR A 124 -4.18 4.29 -16.31
N LEU A 125 -3.72 5.40 -16.88
CA LEU A 125 -2.80 6.31 -16.19
C LEU A 125 -3.51 7.05 -15.05
N THR A 126 -4.71 7.57 -15.31
CA THR A 126 -5.47 8.34 -14.31
C THR A 126 -5.84 7.50 -13.09
N VAL A 127 -6.28 6.26 -13.27
CA VAL A 127 -6.62 5.39 -12.14
C VAL A 127 -5.37 4.98 -11.33
N ALA A 128 -4.27 4.63 -12.01
CA ALA A 128 -3.01 4.30 -11.33
C ALA A 128 -2.48 5.47 -10.48
N LEU A 129 -2.53 6.70 -11.03
CA LEU A 129 -2.14 7.91 -10.32
C LEU A 129 -3.13 8.28 -9.21
N ALA A 130 -4.44 8.19 -9.46
CA ALA A 130 -5.46 8.54 -8.47
C ALA A 130 -5.41 7.63 -7.23
N ALA A 131 -5.19 6.32 -7.41
CA ALA A 131 -5.03 5.38 -6.30
C ALA A 131 -3.75 5.64 -5.49
N THR A 132 -2.70 6.13 -6.16
CA THR A 132 -1.37 6.36 -5.56
C THR A 132 -1.22 7.73 -4.90
N ALA A 133 -1.88 8.75 -5.46
CA ALA A 133 -1.80 10.14 -5.02
C ALA A 133 -1.99 10.34 -3.50
N PRO A 134 -3.02 9.77 -2.82
CA PRO A 134 -3.18 9.98 -1.38
C PRO A 134 -2.04 9.36 -0.55
N ILE A 135 -1.46 8.25 -1.01
CA ILE A 135 -0.33 7.59 -0.35
C ILE A 135 0.94 8.43 -0.53
N ALA A 136 1.20 8.92 -1.74
CA ALA A 136 2.34 9.78 -2.04
C ALA A 136 2.27 11.13 -1.30
N LEU A 137 1.08 11.75 -1.26
CA LEU A 137 0.85 12.97 -0.46
C LEU A 137 1.11 12.73 1.02
N SER A 138 0.61 11.61 1.56
CA SER A 138 0.84 11.24 2.96
C SER A 138 2.32 11.04 3.26
N ALA A 139 3.07 10.40 2.36
CA ALA A 139 4.52 10.26 2.47
C ALA A 139 5.25 11.61 2.44
N ALA A 140 4.84 12.52 1.55
CA ALA A 140 5.40 13.87 1.48
C ALA A 140 5.14 14.68 2.76
N VAL A 141 3.92 14.60 3.32
CA VAL A 141 3.59 15.22 4.62
C VAL A 141 4.46 14.64 5.73
N ILE A 142 4.63 13.31 5.77
CA ILE A 142 5.51 12.66 6.73
C ILE A 142 6.95 13.15 6.56
N ALA A 143 7.44 13.32 5.34
CA ALA A 143 8.79 13.81 5.11
C ALA A 143 9.04 15.21 5.69
N LEU A 144 8.02 16.07 5.67
CA LEU A 144 8.11 17.43 6.23
C LEU A 144 8.10 17.44 7.77
N VAL A 145 7.42 16.46 8.38
CA VAL A 145 7.14 16.46 9.83
C VAL A 145 8.06 15.50 10.59
N ALA A 146 8.46 14.38 9.99
CA ALA A 146 9.28 13.33 10.60
C ALA A 146 10.58 13.84 11.26
N PRO A 147 11.28 14.87 10.73
CA PRO A 147 12.47 15.42 11.38
C PRO A 147 12.20 16.04 12.76
N ARG A 148 10.95 16.32 13.11
CA ARG A 148 10.53 16.97 14.37
C ARG A 148 10.09 15.97 15.43
N ILE A 149 10.11 14.67 15.14
CA ILE A 149 9.64 13.65 16.07
C ILE A 149 10.69 13.48 17.18
N PRO A 150 10.31 13.60 18.47
CA PRO A 150 11.22 13.37 19.57
C PRO A 150 11.82 11.96 19.53
N ALA A 151 13.15 11.86 19.72
CA ALA A 151 13.89 10.61 19.79
C ALA A 151 13.22 9.47 20.63
N PRO A 152 12.65 9.71 21.83
CA PRO A 152 12.01 8.65 22.61
C PRO A 152 10.75 8.07 21.95
N SER A 153 10.08 8.83 21.09
CA SER A 153 8.85 8.41 20.40
C SER A 153 9.10 7.80 19.02
N LEU A 154 10.32 7.92 18.49
CA LEU A 154 10.67 7.54 17.12
C LEU A 154 10.41 6.06 16.82
N LEU A 155 10.75 5.16 17.75
CA LEU A 155 10.58 3.71 17.54
C LEU A 155 9.09 3.31 17.54
N ALA A 156 8.31 3.85 18.47
CA ALA A 156 6.87 3.62 18.52
C ALA A 156 6.17 4.19 17.28
N TRP A 157 6.63 5.35 16.79
CA TRP A 157 6.17 5.95 15.55
C TRP A 157 6.52 5.10 14.32
N LEU A 158 7.78 4.64 14.19
CA LEU A 158 8.21 3.77 13.09
C LEU A 158 7.38 2.49 13.01
N HIS A 159 7.09 1.86 14.16
CA HIS A 159 6.25 0.67 14.20
C HIS A 159 4.83 0.95 13.70
N ARG A 160 4.25 2.09 14.11
CA ARG A 160 2.93 2.54 13.65
C ARG A 160 2.91 2.91 12.17
N ALA A 161 3.98 3.52 11.67
CA ALA A 161 4.10 3.96 10.29
C ALA A 161 4.34 2.79 9.31
N SER A 162 4.71 1.61 9.81
CA SER A 162 4.99 0.44 8.97
C SER A 162 3.74 -0.07 8.25
N PRO A 163 3.80 -0.30 6.91
CA PRO A 163 2.65 -0.77 6.16
C PRO A 163 2.11 -2.11 6.68
N PRO A 164 0.78 -2.33 6.62
CA PRO A 164 0.18 -3.56 7.10
C PRO A 164 0.36 -4.67 6.06
N VAL A 165 1.53 -5.29 6.03
CA VAL A 165 1.94 -6.26 4.99
C VAL A 165 1.06 -7.51 4.96
N LEU A 166 0.67 -8.05 6.12
CA LEU A 166 -0.16 -9.24 6.20
C LEU A 166 -1.53 -9.05 5.49
N PRO A 167 -2.36 -8.05 5.84
CA PRO A 167 -3.62 -7.85 5.14
C PRO A 167 -3.41 -7.48 3.66
N ILE A 168 -2.35 -6.75 3.31
CA ILE A 168 -2.02 -6.51 1.89
C ILE A 168 -1.78 -7.82 1.14
N ALA A 169 -1.01 -8.74 1.71
CA ALA A 169 -0.77 -10.05 1.10
C ALA A 169 -2.08 -10.85 0.98
N LEU A 170 -2.91 -10.87 2.03
CA LEU A 170 -4.21 -11.56 2.01
C LEU A 170 -5.16 -10.97 0.96
N ALA A 171 -5.27 -9.64 0.87
CA ALA A 171 -6.08 -8.97 -0.14
C ALA A 171 -5.57 -9.26 -1.55
N THR A 172 -4.26 -9.23 -1.75
CA THR A 172 -3.64 -9.54 -3.06
C THR A 172 -3.95 -10.96 -3.48
N VAL A 173 -3.77 -11.94 -2.59
CA VAL A 173 -4.13 -13.34 -2.85
C VAL A 173 -5.63 -13.48 -3.12
N GLY A 174 -6.47 -12.75 -2.37
CA GLY A 174 -7.93 -12.77 -2.54
C GLY A 174 -8.37 -12.27 -3.91
N VAL A 175 -7.94 -11.06 -4.27
CA VAL A 175 -8.21 -10.45 -5.58
C VAL A 175 -7.66 -11.34 -6.70
N TYR A 176 -6.45 -11.87 -6.53
CA TYR A 176 -5.83 -12.74 -7.52
C TYR A 176 -6.64 -14.03 -7.72
N ALA A 177 -7.07 -14.68 -6.64
CA ALA A 177 -7.88 -15.90 -6.72
C ALA A 177 -9.23 -15.64 -7.42
N GLN A 178 -9.94 -14.58 -7.04
CA GLN A 178 -11.25 -14.24 -7.64
C GLN A 178 -11.12 -14.02 -9.16
N TRP A 179 -10.15 -13.22 -9.59
CA TRP A 179 -9.99 -12.95 -11.02
C TRP A 179 -9.48 -14.13 -11.82
N THR A 180 -8.66 -15.00 -11.21
CA THR A 180 -8.23 -16.25 -11.85
C THR A 180 -9.44 -17.11 -12.20
N VAL A 181 -10.42 -17.22 -11.30
CA VAL A 181 -11.68 -17.95 -11.56
C VAL A 181 -12.44 -17.34 -12.74
N TYR A 182 -12.60 -16.02 -12.77
CA TYR A 182 -13.35 -15.35 -13.84
C TYR A 182 -12.66 -15.48 -15.20
N THR A 183 -11.33 -15.50 -15.26
CA THR A 183 -10.60 -15.72 -16.51
C THR A 183 -10.62 -17.17 -17.01
N THR A 184 -10.82 -18.15 -16.11
CA THR A 184 -10.70 -19.59 -16.44
C THR A 184 -12.05 -20.32 -16.47
N ARG A 185 -13.17 -19.59 -16.35
CA ARG A 185 -14.55 -20.12 -16.28
C ARG A 185 -14.98 -20.94 -17.50
N HIS A 186 -14.21 -20.93 -18.58
CA HIS A 186 -14.44 -21.73 -19.79
C HIS A 186 -14.01 -23.21 -19.66
N LEU A 187 -13.41 -23.62 -18.54
CA LEU A 187 -12.95 -24.99 -18.30
C LEU A 187 -13.95 -25.77 -17.40
N PRO A 188 -14.90 -26.53 -17.97
CA PRO A 188 -16.02 -27.11 -17.22
C PRO A 188 -15.61 -28.19 -16.19
N TYR A 189 -14.41 -28.76 -16.30
CA TYR A 189 -13.94 -29.88 -15.46
C TYR A 189 -13.43 -29.45 -14.08
N LEU A 190 -13.36 -28.14 -13.78
CA LEU A 190 -12.78 -27.60 -12.53
C LEU A 190 -13.79 -26.80 -11.68
N ASN A 191 -15.09 -26.92 -11.96
CA ASN A 191 -16.14 -26.09 -11.35
C ASN A 191 -16.12 -26.08 -9.80
N PHE A 192 -15.84 -27.22 -9.17
CA PHE A 192 -15.75 -27.29 -7.70
C PHE A 192 -14.53 -26.50 -7.15
N ALA A 193 -13.37 -26.65 -7.78
CA ALA A 193 -12.15 -25.95 -7.37
C ALA A 193 -12.27 -24.43 -7.58
N PHE A 194 -12.94 -24.01 -8.65
CA PHE A 194 -13.21 -22.60 -8.93
C PHE A 194 -14.18 -21.97 -7.92
N GLY A 195 -15.22 -22.70 -7.50
CA GLY A 195 -16.12 -22.23 -6.45
C GLY A 195 -15.40 -21.98 -5.12
N LEU A 196 -14.47 -22.87 -4.74
CA LEU A 196 -13.65 -22.68 -3.54
C LEU A 196 -12.68 -21.51 -3.64
N LEU A 197 -12.09 -21.28 -4.82
CA LEU A 197 -11.20 -20.15 -5.06
C LEU A 197 -11.94 -18.80 -5.05
N GLU A 198 -13.15 -18.75 -5.58
CA GLU A 198 -13.99 -17.56 -5.57
C GLU A 198 -14.42 -17.19 -4.15
N ILE A 199 -14.98 -18.16 -3.42
CA ILE A 199 -15.41 -17.99 -2.02
C ILE A 199 -14.20 -17.68 -1.14
N GLY A 200 -13.12 -18.45 -1.26
CA GLY A 200 -11.90 -18.24 -0.51
C GLY A 200 -11.27 -16.88 -0.79
N GLY A 201 -11.24 -16.46 -2.06
CA GLY A 201 -10.70 -15.17 -2.46
C GLY A 201 -11.49 -14.00 -1.90
N ALA A 202 -12.83 -14.06 -1.99
CA ALA A 202 -13.73 -13.07 -1.40
C ALA A 202 -13.56 -12.97 0.13
N ALA A 203 -13.51 -14.12 0.81
CA ALA A 203 -13.31 -14.19 2.26
C ALA A 203 -11.96 -13.57 2.65
N LEU A 204 -10.88 -13.88 1.92
CA LEU A 204 -9.55 -13.32 2.16
C LEU A 204 -9.52 -11.80 2.00
N LEU A 205 -10.18 -11.26 0.97
CA LEU A 205 -10.30 -9.81 0.76
C LEU A 205 -11.11 -9.14 1.89
N GLY A 206 -12.21 -9.77 2.34
CA GLY A 206 -12.99 -9.29 3.48
C GLY A 206 -12.20 -9.28 4.79
N VAL A 207 -11.49 -10.38 5.08
CA VAL A 207 -10.59 -10.48 6.25
C VAL A 207 -9.49 -9.44 6.18
N ALA A 208 -8.85 -9.25 5.01
CA ALA A 208 -7.83 -8.23 4.82
C ALA A 208 -8.37 -6.83 5.09
N THR A 209 -9.58 -6.52 4.60
CA THR A 209 -10.27 -5.25 4.83
C THR A 209 -10.49 -5.02 6.33
N ALA A 210 -10.97 -6.02 7.06
CA ALA A 210 -11.16 -5.93 8.51
C ALA A 210 -9.85 -5.67 9.27
N LEU A 211 -8.79 -6.40 8.93
CA LEU A 211 -7.48 -6.32 9.58
C LEU A 211 -6.81 -4.96 9.34
N THR A 212 -7.03 -4.36 8.17
CA THR A 212 -6.54 -3.00 7.85
C THR A 212 -7.37 -1.92 8.55
N ALA A 213 -8.69 -2.09 8.64
CA ALA A 213 -9.59 -1.10 9.23
C ALA A 213 -9.46 -0.99 10.75
N THR A 214 -9.23 -2.11 11.43
CA THR A 214 -9.26 -2.17 12.90
C THR A 214 -7.86 -2.36 13.48
N ARG A 215 -7.58 -1.74 14.64
CA ARG A 215 -6.29 -1.90 15.35
C ARG A 215 -6.39 -2.74 16.63
N GLN A 216 -7.59 -2.89 17.21
CA GLN A 216 -7.80 -3.68 18.42
C GLN A 216 -7.95 -5.17 18.07
N PRO A 217 -7.33 -6.10 18.82
CA PRO A 217 -7.30 -7.52 18.47
C PRO A 217 -8.69 -8.17 18.48
N LEU A 218 -9.54 -7.82 19.45
CA LEU A 218 -10.89 -8.37 19.55
C LEU A 218 -11.80 -7.86 18.42
N LEU A 219 -11.78 -6.55 18.14
CA LEU A 219 -12.52 -5.98 17.02
C LEU A 219 -12.02 -6.52 15.67
N ARG A 220 -10.72 -6.82 15.54
CA ARG A 220 -10.15 -7.45 14.34
C ARG A 220 -10.78 -8.80 14.07
N ILE A 221 -10.89 -9.65 15.07
CA ILE A 221 -11.46 -10.99 14.92
C ILE A 221 -12.94 -10.87 14.53
N ILE A 222 -13.71 -10.05 15.25
CA ILE A 222 -15.15 -9.86 14.98
C ILE A 222 -15.35 -9.29 13.58
N ALA A 223 -14.65 -8.21 13.24
CA ALA A 223 -14.76 -7.58 11.92
C ALA A 223 -14.27 -8.52 10.80
N ALA A 224 -13.24 -9.34 11.03
CA ALA A 224 -12.74 -10.29 10.04
C ALA A 224 -13.76 -11.37 9.72
N VAL A 225 -14.47 -11.89 10.73
CA VAL A 225 -15.57 -12.84 10.53
C VAL A 225 -16.71 -12.18 9.77
N ILE A 226 -17.16 -11.01 10.21
CA ILE A 226 -18.29 -10.30 9.59
C ILE A 226 -17.98 -9.91 8.15
N LEU A 227 -16.85 -9.25 7.90
CA LEU A 227 -16.48 -8.81 6.55
C LEU A 227 -16.07 -9.98 5.66
N GLY A 228 -15.43 -11.03 6.21
CA GLY A 228 -15.13 -12.25 5.45
C GLY A 228 -16.40 -12.89 4.90
N VAL A 229 -17.40 -13.13 5.77
CA VAL A 229 -18.69 -13.69 5.34
C VAL A 229 -19.44 -12.71 4.44
N GLY A 230 -19.47 -11.42 4.77
CA GLY A 230 -20.15 -10.39 3.98
C GLY A 230 -19.60 -10.28 2.55
N TYR A 231 -18.27 -10.35 2.38
CA TYR A 231 -17.65 -10.32 1.06
C TYR A 231 -17.99 -11.59 0.26
N VAL A 232 -18.04 -12.76 0.90
CA VAL A 232 -18.47 -14.01 0.23
C VAL A 232 -19.90 -13.90 -0.30
N LEU A 233 -20.81 -13.28 0.47
CA LEU A 233 -22.22 -13.15 0.07
C LEU A 233 -22.44 -12.18 -1.08
N VAL A 234 -21.57 -11.17 -1.22
CA VAL A 234 -21.72 -10.10 -2.23
C VAL A 234 -20.81 -10.32 -3.43
N ALA A 235 -19.76 -11.13 -3.31
CA ALA A 235 -18.78 -11.34 -4.37
C ALA A 235 -19.39 -12.02 -5.60
N ASP A 236 -19.28 -11.31 -6.72
CA ASP A 236 -19.57 -11.77 -8.07
C ASP A 236 -18.69 -10.94 -9.04
N VAL A 237 -18.71 -11.26 -10.32
CA VAL A 237 -17.97 -10.58 -11.39
C VAL A 237 -18.24 -9.07 -11.38
N SER A 238 -19.48 -8.67 -11.08
CA SER A 238 -19.90 -7.26 -11.08
C SER A 238 -19.50 -6.49 -9.82
N THR A 239 -19.32 -7.17 -8.69
CA THR A 239 -19.07 -6.53 -7.40
C THR A 239 -17.60 -6.54 -7.00
N THR A 240 -16.82 -7.50 -7.52
CA THR A 240 -15.39 -7.68 -7.18
C THR A 240 -14.57 -6.41 -7.43
N GLY A 241 -14.83 -5.69 -8.52
CA GLY A 241 -14.20 -4.39 -8.80
C GLY A 241 -14.44 -3.37 -7.68
N TYR A 242 -15.68 -3.24 -7.19
CA TYR A 242 -16.02 -2.34 -6.08
C TYR A 242 -15.35 -2.74 -4.77
N LEU A 243 -15.23 -4.05 -4.50
CA LEU A 243 -14.54 -4.55 -3.31
C LEU A 243 -13.03 -4.22 -3.35
N THR A 244 -12.40 -4.34 -4.53
CA THR A 244 -11.00 -3.92 -4.76
C THR A 244 -10.82 -2.42 -4.58
N ILE A 245 -11.72 -1.59 -5.12
CA ILE A 245 -11.71 -0.14 -4.92
C ILE A 245 -11.85 0.20 -3.43
N ALA A 246 -12.81 -0.41 -2.73
CA ALA A 246 -13.03 -0.18 -1.30
C ALA A 246 -11.77 -0.50 -0.48
N TYR A 247 -11.08 -1.60 -0.80
CA TYR A 247 -9.82 -1.94 -0.15
C TYR A 247 -8.71 -0.93 -0.47
N THR A 248 -8.63 -0.44 -1.71
CA THR A 248 -7.67 0.60 -2.13
C THR A 248 -7.91 1.93 -1.38
N VAL A 249 -9.17 2.34 -1.25
CA VAL A 249 -9.57 3.52 -0.46
C VAL A 249 -9.20 3.33 1.01
N LEU A 250 -9.37 2.13 1.55
CA LEU A 250 -8.98 1.83 2.93
C LEU A 250 -7.46 1.92 3.14
N LEU A 251 -6.63 1.52 2.16
CA LEU A 251 -5.17 1.72 2.20
C LEU A 251 -4.80 3.21 2.17
N ALA A 252 -5.46 3.99 1.32
CA ALA A 252 -5.29 5.45 1.29
C ALA A 252 -5.67 6.09 2.63
N TRP A 253 -6.79 5.68 3.22
CA TRP A 253 -7.22 6.11 4.55
C TRP A 253 -6.19 5.75 5.64
N TRP A 254 -5.66 4.53 5.61
CA TRP A 254 -4.59 4.13 6.53
C TRP A 254 -3.34 5.01 6.39
N ALA A 255 -2.94 5.37 5.16
CA ALA A 255 -1.80 6.26 4.92
C ALA A 255 -2.05 7.68 5.47
N ILE A 256 -3.25 8.23 5.22
CA ILE A 256 -3.66 9.55 5.70
C ILE A 256 -3.68 9.59 7.23
N THR A 257 -4.32 8.62 7.88
CA THR A 257 -4.37 8.56 9.35
C THR A 257 -2.98 8.40 9.98
N THR A 258 -2.06 7.74 9.28
CA THR A 258 -0.65 7.65 9.68
C THR A 258 0.07 8.99 9.55
N ALA A 259 -0.16 9.74 8.47
CA ALA A 259 0.40 11.08 8.31
C ALA A 259 -0.16 12.06 9.37
N VAL A 260 -1.45 12.03 9.64
CA VAL A 260 -2.10 12.84 10.70
C VAL A 260 -1.52 12.50 12.07
N ALA A 261 -1.39 11.20 12.40
CA ALA A 261 -0.76 10.80 13.65
C ALA A 261 0.69 11.29 13.77
N THR A 262 1.41 11.33 12.64
CA THR A 262 2.79 11.86 12.56
C THR A 262 2.81 13.37 12.86
N MET A 263 1.88 14.13 12.27
CA MET A 263 1.69 15.56 12.56
C MET A 263 1.45 15.82 14.05
N MET A 264 0.55 15.06 14.66
CA MET A 264 0.26 15.18 16.10
C MET A 264 1.51 14.90 16.95
N THR A 265 2.27 13.84 16.64
CA THR A 265 3.51 13.53 17.37
C THR A 265 4.63 14.54 17.16
N GLY A 266 4.70 15.18 15.99
CA GLY A 266 5.67 16.25 15.73
C GLY A 266 5.27 17.59 16.37
N SER A 267 3.96 17.84 16.53
CA SER A 267 3.43 19.10 17.06
C SER A 267 3.70 19.31 18.55
N THR A 268 3.81 18.25 19.35
CA THR A 268 4.23 18.33 20.76
C THR A 268 5.68 18.83 20.89
N GLY A 269 6.52 18.61 19.87
CA GLY A 269 7.84 19.23 19.77
C GLY A 269 7.78 20.73 19.48
N ILE A 270 6.74 21.21 18.77
CA ILE A 270 6.57 22.63 18.44
C ILE A 270 6.22 23.45 19.69
N SER A 271 5.34 22.95 20.56
CA SER A 271 5.02 23.63 21.82
C SER A 271 6.23 23.68 22.76
N ALA A 272 7.01 22.60 22.84
CA ALA A 272 8.25 22.52 23.62
C ALA A 272 9.38 23.42 23.06
N TRP A 273 9.47 23.55 21.74
CA TRP A 273 10.43 24.44 21.07
C TRP A 273 10.05 25.91 21.23
N LEU A 274 8.77 26.24 21.07
CA LEU A 274 8.26 27.59 21.30
C LEU A 274 8.44 28.02 22.76
N THR A 275 8.14 27.14 23.73
CA THR A 275 8.38 27.44 25.15
C THR A 275 9.87 27.67 25.43
N ARG A 276 10.79 26.87 24.87
CA ARG A 276 12.24 27.12 24.97
C ARG A 276 12.69 28.46 24.38
N MET A 277 12.06 28.93 23.31
CA MET A 277 12.41 30.24 22.73
C MET A 277 11.83 31.42 23.52
N ILE A 278 10.72 31.20 24.24
CA ILE A 278 10.05 32.24 25.03
C ILE A 278 10.68 32.36 26.43
N THR A 279 11.23 31.29 27.01
CA THR A 279 11.99 31.36 28.26
C THR A 279 13.50 31.38 28.00
N PRO A 280 14.17 32.55 28.06
CA PRO A 280 15.63 32.58 28.04
C PRO A 280 16.21 31.86 29.27
N PRO A 281 17.37 31.20 29.15
CA PRO A 281 18.06 30.60 30.29
C PRO A 281 18.45 31.70 31.28
N LYS A 282 18.18 31.45 32.58
CA LYS A 282 18.70 32.24 33.69
C LYS A 282 20.17 31.91 33.93
#